data_AF-A0A7C1B3Z5-F1
#
_entry.id   AF-A0A7C1B3Z5-F1
#
_cell.length_a   1.000
_cell.length_b   1.000
_cell.length_c   1.000
_cell.angle_alpha   90.00
_cell.angle_beta   90.00
_cell.angle_gamma   90.00
#
_symmetry.space_group_name_H-M   'P 1'
#
loop_
_entity.id
_entity.type
_entity.pdbx_description
1 polymer ?
#
loop_
_entity_poly.entity_id
_entity_poly.type
_entity_poly.pdbx_seq_one_letter_code
_entity_poly.pdbx_strand_id
1 'polypeptide(L)'
;MLFHIVSYLLLSLGIACLPLCQGLYTHFLLAFFLFTFAYSAQIIKKFYLSKASQQSLIAISVFLAIGALASVRKIGEWQLVWISWYLLLAIQVLYLFQPKKTPGWLFSYLLSALQLGIAAEYTKSPAFFIFYLLFLALSPLGFSILIIKSEVKESINKFLKPKLPYIKWLSSTTLSVFFLTAIIFIALPRTEKPFLATREKKGLIPKLQQTGLSDSQIIKGEKFCFRPEVSLGELSEYKKKKTILMLVETDKPFLWRVKAFNNFEAKSGIWSIKVKDRRQFNLQNGYLRLKPLYLSQASLIRIQPQQFIHHKFYIKNFTGNFLPCAYQVLEIGDLPATRVNIDVSENIYLPQQLKFNTSYNVVSIQKIFPSHILRSLPRKYPEEIKKLYLQLPSNLDDRIVKLTAKILKDIPPVQYDEVATLQKFLIRNYTYTAQRLSGENQLSKFLFEDFRGDCEYFATALVIMLRIAGIPARLVIGFSKGDYDPVSRITIVTPEYAHAWVEVYFPEVGWLTCDPIPNGVNAQQWSETPSPEIPKSEILTLAKEEITPPEEELVPPEEAAPEEEVTPPQEEAAPPEEEITPPEEELVPPEEAAPEE
;
A
#
# COMPACT_ATOMS: atom_id res chain seq x y z
N MET A 1 60.69 -8.17 -22.04
CA MET A 1 60.11 -7.61 -20.80
C MET A 1 58.81 -6.85 -21.09
N LEU A 2 58.86 -5.75 -21.85
CA LEU A 2 57.74 -4.87 -22.21
C LEU A 2 56.38 -5.56 -22.49
N PHE A 3 56.35 -6.58 -23.37
CA PHE A 3 55.14 -7.35 -23.68
C PHE A 3 54.35 -7.77 -22.43
N HIS A 4 55.03 -8.37 -21.45
CA HIS A 4 54.38 -8.88 -20.25
C HIS A 4 53.83 -7.73 -19.39
N ILE A 5 54.60 -6.65 -19.23
CA ILE A 5 54.17 -5.45 -18.47
C ILE A 5 52.85 -4.92 -19.05
N VAL A 6 52.80 -4.67 -20.36
CA VAL A 6 51.58 -4.18 -21.04
C VAL A 6 50.43 -5.16 -20.92
N SER A 7 50.70 -6.46 -21.10
CA SER A 7 49.68 -7.51 -21.01
C SER A 7 49.05 -7.57 -19.62
N TYR A 8 49.85 -7.61 -18.55
CA TYR A 8 49.33 -7.67 -17.18
C TYR A 8 48.64 -6.37 -16.78
N LEU A 9 49.10 -5.22 -17.29
CA LEU A 9 48.43 -3.95 -17.02
C LEU A 9 47.03 -3.91 -17.66
N LEU A 10 46.87 -4.39 -18.90
CA LEU A 10 45.56 -4.58 -19.55
C LEU A 10 44.62 -5.52 -18.75
N LEU A 11 45.15 -6.63 -18.24
CA LEU A 11 44.36 -7.55 -17.40
C LEU A 11 43.96 -6.89 -16.07
N SER A 12 44.87 -6.16 -15.44
CA SER A 12 44.62 -5.48 -14.18
C SER A 12 43.55 -4.38 -14.31
N LEU A 13 43.51 -3.67 -15.44
CA LEU A 13 42.48 -2.66 -15.73
C LEU A 13 41.08 -3.29 -15.81
N GLY A 14 40.92 -4.44 -16.51
CA GLY A 14 39.63 -5.14 -16.57
C GLY A 14 39.15 -5.66 -15.21
N ILE A 15 40.06 -6.27 -14.45
CA ILE A 15 39.78 -6.80 -13.10
C ILE A 15 39.42 -5.68 -12.13
N ALA A 16 40.26 -4.65 -12.03
CA ALA A 16 40.14 -3.62 -11.00
C ALA A 16 38.94 -2.68 -11.18
N CYS A 17 38.41 -2.57 -12.41
CA CYS A 17 37.46 -1.53 -12.77
C CYS A 17 36.17 -1.57 -11.94
N LEU A 18 35.42 -2.68 -11.95
CA LEU A 18 34.12 -2.76 -11.26
C LEU A 18 34.23 -2.55 -9.73
N PRO A 19 35.15 -3.22 -8.99
CA PRO A 19 35.25 -3.02 -7.54
C PRO A 19 35.66 -1.61 -7.11
N LEU A 20 36.67 -1.01 -7.77
CA LEU A 20 37.13 0.34 -7.42
C LEU A 20 36.08 1.40 -7.74
N CYS A 21 35.37 1.24 -8.86
CA CYS A 21 34.33 2.17 -9.27
C CYS A 21 33.09 2.18 -8.36
N GLN A 22 32.82 1.09 -7.65
CA GLN A 22 31.71 0.94 -6.70
C GLN A 22 32.14 1.17 -5.24
N GLY A 23 33.41 1.52 -4.98
CA GLY A 23 33.95 1.69 -3.61
C GLY A 23 34.06 0.39 -2.81
N LEU A 24 34.00 -0.77 -3.45
CA LEU A 24 33.99 -2.09 -2.80
C LEU A 24 35.40 -2.65 -2.66
N TYR A 25 36.20 -1.99 -1.81
CA TYR A 25 37.63 -2.27 -1.63
C TYR A 25 37.95 -3.71 -1.21
N THR A 26 37.05 -4.42 -0.51
CA THR A 26 37.26 -5.83 -0.16
C THR A 26 37.28 -6.75 -1.38
N HIS A 27 36.42 -6.47 -2.38
CA HIS A 27 36.34 -7.22 -3.63
C HIS A 27 37.54 -6.92 -4.53
N PHE A 28 38.01 -5.66 -4.51
CA PHE A 28 39.27 -5.25 -5.14
C PHE A 28 40.47 -6.00 -4.53
N LEU A 29 40.60 -6.01 -3.20
CA LEU A 29 41.71 -6.67 -2.50
C LEU A 29 41.76 -8.18 -2.78
N LEU A 30 40.61 -8.86 -2.79
CA LEU A 30 40.53 -10.28 -3.14
C LEU A 30 41.01 -10.54 -4.58
N ALA A 31 40.52 -9.76 -5.55
CA ALA A 31 40.90 -9.92 -6.95
C ALA A 31 42.37 -9.56 -7.21
N PHE A 32 42.88 -8.52 -6.53
CA PHE A 32 44.28 -8.13 -6.55
C PHE A 32 45.19 -9.23 -5.99
N PHE A 33 44.82 -9.84 -4.85
CA PHE A 33 45.56 -10.96 -4.26
C PHE A 33 45.58 -12.18 -5.19
N LEU A 34 44.43 -12.59 -5.72
CA LEU A 34 44.35 -13.73 -6.65
C LEU A 34 45.16 -13.50 -7.94
N PHE A 35 45.11 -12.27 -8.49
CA PHE A 35 45.85 -11.90 -9.68
C PHE A 35 47.38 -11.85 -9.43
N THR A 36 47.82 -11.25 -8.33
CA THR A 36 49.25 -11.14 -7.97
C THR A 36 49.85 -12.51 -7.57
N PHE A 37 49.08 -13.37 -6.91
CA PHE A 37 49.45 -14.76 -6.65
C PHE A 37 49.62 -15.55 -7.94
N ALA A 38 48.65 -15.49 -8.86
CA ALA A 38 48.75 -16.16 -10.16
C ALA A 38 49.93 -15.64 -11.01
N TYR A 39 50.15 -14.33 -11.00
CA TYR A 39 51.26 -13.67 -11.71
C TYR A 39 52.63 -14.09 -11.18
N SER A 40 52.83 -14.08 -9.86
CA SER A 40 54.09 -14.48 -9.22
C SER A 40 54.39 -15.97 -9.42
N ALA A 41 53.39 -16.84 -9.27
CA ALA A 41 53.51 -18.27 -9.57
C ALA A 41 53.92 -18.52 -11.04
N GLN A 42 53.37 -17.75 -11.99
CA GLN A 42 53.71 -17.86 -13.41
C GLN A 42 55.15 -17.38 -13.71
N ILE A 43 55.64 -16.30 -13.07
CA ILE A 43 57.02 -15.81 -13.21
C ILE A 43 58.03 -16.83 -12.71
N ILE A 44 57.75 -17.48 -11.58
CA ILE A 44 58.65 -18.45 -10.93
C ILE A 44 58.74 -19.76 -11.76
N LYS A 45 57.91 -19.94 -12.81
CA LYS A 45 57.88 -21.09 -13.74
C LYS A 45 57.69 -22.48 -13.09
N LYS A 46 57.37 -22.55 -11.79
CA LYS A 46 57.27 -23.80 -11.02
C LYS A 46 55.84 -24.34 -10.86
N PHE A 47 54.81 -23.58 -11.24
CA PHE A 47 53.41 -23.95 -10.96
C PHE A 47 52.51 -23.82 -12.20
N TYR A 48 52.18 -24.96 -12.81
CA TYR A 48 51.15 -25.08 -13.85
C TYR A 48 50.12 -26.10 -13.38
N LEU A 49 48.83 -25.74 -13.44
CA LEU A 49 47.74 -26.68 -13.11
C LEU A 49 47.63 -27.77 -14.18
N SER A 50 47.34 -29.01 -13.79
CA SER A 50 47.07 -30.09 -14.75
C SER A 50 45.79 -29.80 -15.56
N LYS A 51 45.69 -30.33 -16.78
CA LYS A 51 44.50 -30.13 -17.65
C LYS A 51 43.20 -30.61 -16.97
N ALA A 52 43.27 -31.72 -16.23
CA ALA A 52 42.14 -32.24 -15.45
C ALA A 52 41.77 -31.28 -14.31
N SER A 53 42.75 -30.83 -13.51
CA SER A 53 42.53 -29.87 -12.42
C SER A 53 41.92 -28.56 -12.92
N GLN A 54 42.32 -28.08 -14.10
CA GLN A 54 41.74 -26.88 -14.73
C GLN A 54 40.27 -27.11 -15.13
N GLN A 55 39.95 -28.24 -15.76
CA GLN A 55 38.56 -28.57 -16.14
C GLN A 55 37.68 -28.72 -14.89
N SER A 56 38.17 -29.36 -13.83
CA SER A 56 37.47 -29.44 -12.54
C SER A 56 37.24 -28.05 -11.93
N LEU A 57 38.25 -27.17 -11.91
CA LEU A 57 38.10 -25.83 -11.32
C LEU A 57 37.15 -24.93 -12.13
N ILE A 58 37.13 -25.04 -13.47
CA ILE A 58 36.14 -24.35 -14.31
C ILE A 58 34.74 -24.91 -14.06
N ALA A 59 34.58 -26.24 -14.02
CA ALA A 59 33.29 -26.86 -13.73
C ALA A 59 32.77 -26.48 -12.33
N ILE A 60 33.64 -26.44 -11.33
CA ILE A 60 33.32 -25.98 -9.97
C ILE A 60 32.94 -24.50 -9.97
N SER A 61 33.67 -23.61 -10.66
CA SER A 61 33.31 -22.18 -10.67
C SER A 61 31.98 -21.92 -11.39
N VAL A 62 31.69 -22.64 -12.47
CA VAL A 62 30.39 -22.61 -13.15
C VAL A 62 29.27 -23.19 -12.27
N PHE A 63 29.52 -24.32 -11.60
CA PHE A 63 28.56 -24.95 -10.68
C PHE A 63 28.26 -24.06 -9.47
N LEU A 64 29.28 -23.41 -8.89
CA LEU A 64 29.10 -22.44 -7.81
C LEU A 64 28.37 -21.18 -8.29
N ALA A 65 28.61 -20.70 -9.51
CA ALA A 65 27.84 -19.61 -10.09
C ALA A 65 26.36 -19.98 -10.29
N ILE A 66 26.07 -21.18 -10.79
CA ILE A 66 24.71 -21.73 -10.95
C ILE A 66 24.05 -21.96 -9.57
N GLY A 67 24.78 -22.46 -8.58
CA GLY A 67 24.30 -22.64 -7.21
C GLY A 67 24.01 -21.32 -6.50
N ALA A 68 24.84 -20.30 -6.73
CA ALA A 68 24.59 -18.93 -6.26
C ALA A 68 23.35 -18.33 -6.94
N LEU A 69 23.19 -18.50 -8.25
CA LEU A 69 21.98 -18.11 -9.00
C LEU A 69 20.72 -18.81 -8.46
N ALA A 70 20.79 -20.11 -8.14
CA ALA A 70 19.65 -20.89 -7.66
C ALA A 70 19.30 -20.65 -6.18
N SER A 71 20.27 -20.28 -5.34
CA SER A 71 20.03 -20.01 -3.90
C SER A 71 19.34 -18.66 -3.64
N VAL A 72 19.39 -17.74 -4.60
CA VAL A 72 18.80 -16.39 -4.49
C VAL A 72 17.36 -16.39 -5.02
N ARG A 73 16.40 -16.69 -4.14
CA ARG A 73 14.96 -16.81 -4.46
C ARG A 73 14.24 -15.50 -4.85
N LYS A 74 14.89 -14.35 -4.67
CA LYS A 74 14.50 -13.04 -5.22
C LYS A 74 15.77 -12.34 -5.70
N ILE A 75 15.96 -12.28 -7.01
CA ILE A 75 17.13 -11.64 -7.61
C ILE A 75 17.05 -10.12 -7.37
N GLY A 76 18.00 -9.57 -6.62
CA GLY A 76 18.35 -8.15 -6.74
C GLY A 76 19.31 -7.98 -7.92
N GLU A 77 19.07 -6.98 -8.79
CA GLU A 77 19.84 -6.78 -10.04
C GLU A 77 21.36 -6.79 -9.81
N TRP A 78 21.82 -6.20 -8.70
CA TRP A 78 23.23 -6.18 -8.28
C TRP A 78 23.88 -7.56 -8.11
N GLN A 79 23.13 -8.58 -7.69
CA GLN A 79 23.70 -9.91 -7.42
C GLN A 79 24.13 -10.63 -8.71
N LEU A 80 23.38 -10.45 -9.81
CA LEU A 80 23.75 -11.00 -11.12
C LEU A 80 25.04 -10.39 -11.67
N VAL A 81 25.23 -9.08 -11.48
CA VAL A 81 26.43 -8.34 -11.92
C VAL A 81 27.67 -8.91 -11.23
N TRP A 82 27.61 -9.09 -9.90
CA TRP A 82 28.71 -9.65 -9.13
C TRP A 82 28.99 -11.11 -9.49
N ILE A 83 27.97 -11.97 -9.61
CA ILE A 83 28.15 -13.36 -10.04
C ILE A 83 28.83 -13.43 -11.41
N SER A 84 28.39 -12.61 -12.37
CA SER A 84 28.97 -12.56 -13.72
C SER A 84 30.43 -12.09 -13.71
N TRP A 85 30.74 -11.06 -12.93
CA TRP A 85 32.11 -10.54 -12.79
C TRP A 85 33.03 -11.54 -12.06
N TYR A 86 32.56 -12.19 -10.99
CA TYR A 86 33.30 -13.24 -10.28
C TYR A 86 33.58 -14.46 -11.18
N LEU A 87 32.63 -14.86 -12.03
CA LEU A 87 32.82 -15.93 -13.00
C LEU A 87 33.91 -15.58 -14.02
N LEU A 88 33.88 -14.37 -14.59
CA LEU A 88 34.93 -13.91 -15.51
C LEU A 88 36.30 -13.81 -14.82
N LEU A 89 36.35 -13.31 -13.59
CA LEU A 89 37.57 -13.26 -12.78
C LEU A 89 38.13 -14.67 -12.53
N ALA A 90 37.28 -15.64 -12.15
CA ALA A 90 37.71 -17.02 -11.92
C ALA A 90 38.29 -17.65 -13.20
N ILE A 91 37.62 -17.50 -14.35
CA ILE A 91 38.11 -17.99 -15.65
C ILE A 91 39.45 -17.33 -16.00
N GLN A 92 39.59 -16.02 -15.80
CA GLN A 92 40.80 -15.26 -16.10
C GLN A 92 41.99 -15.66 -15.20
N VAL A 93 41.75 -15.87 -13.90
CA VAL A 93 42.76 -16.38 -12.94
C VAL A 93 43.20 -17.78 -13.32
N LEU A 94 42.28 -18.69 -13.65
CA LEU A 94 42.63 -20.04 -14.12
C LEU A 94 43.45 -20.00 -15.42
N TYR A 95 43.15 -19.07 -16.32
CA TYR A 95 43.92 -18.89 -17.56
C TYR A 95 45.32 -18.30 -17.35
N LEU A 96 45.60 -17.65 -16.20
CA LEU A 96 46.95 -17.19 -15.84
C LEU A 96 47.89 -18.36 -15.50
N PHE A 97 47.37 -19.42 -14.88
CA PHE A 97 48.12 -20.65 -14.57
C PHE A 97 48.36 -21.57 -15.79
N GLN A 98 48.03 -21.14 -17.01
CA GLN A 98 48.32 -21.88 -18.23
C GLN A 98 49.63 -21.42 -18.91
N PRO A 99 50.37 -22.32 -19.60
CA PRO A 99 51.49 -21.93 -20.44
C PRO A 99 51.01 -21.11 -21.64
N LYS A 100 51.05 -19.78 -21.51
CA LYS A 100 50.40 -18.86 -22.46
C LYS A 100 51.06 -18.84 -23.85
N LYS A 101 50.48 -19.62 -24.77
CA LYS A 101 50.59 -19.44 -26.23
C LYS A 101 49.83 -18.17 -26.66
N THR A 102 50.11 -17.68 -27.87
CA THR A 102 49.53 -16.45 -28.45
C THR A 102 47.99 -16.34 -28.30
N PRO A 103 47.18 -17.38 -28.61
CA PRO A 103 45.72 -17.30 -28.46
C PRO A 103 45.25 -17.09 -27.01
N GLY A 104 45.98 -17.60 -26.03
CA GLY A 104 45.61 -17.48 -24.61
C GLY A 104 45.77 -16.07 -24.04
N TRP A 105 46.65 -15.25 -24.63
CA TRP A 105 46.74 -13.83 -24.31
C TRP A 105 45.57 -13.05 -24.91
N LEU A 106 45.19 -13.31 -26.17
CA LEU A 106 44.01 -12.72 -26.81
C LEU A 106 42.73 -13.01 -26.02
N PHE A 107 42.54 -14.26 -25.59
CA PHE A 107 41.41 -14.64 -24.73
C PHE A 107 41.42 -13.90 -23.38
N SER A 108 42.61 -13.70 -22.78
CA SER A 108 42.75 -12.93 -21.55
C SER A 108 42.38 -11.45 -21.73
N TYR A 109 42.69 -10.84 -22.88
CA TYR A 109 42.28 -9.47 -23.22
C TYR A 109 40.78 -9.37 -23.44
N LEU A 110 40.16 -10.36 -24.09
CA LEU A 110 38.70 -10.41 -24.29
C LEU A 110 37.95 -10.48 -22.96
N LEU A 111 38.38 -11.32 -22.01
CA LEU A 111 37.81 -11.38 -20.66
C LEU A 111 37.91 -10.02 -19.93
N SER A 112 39.04 -9.33 -20.10
CA SER A 112 39.28 -8.01 -19.50
C SER A 112 38.35 -6.94 -20.11
N ALA A 113 38.11 -7.00 -21.42
CA ALA A 113 37.16 -6.13 -22.11
C ALA A 113 35.70 -6.41 -21.70
N LEU A 114 35.33 -7.67 -21.48
CA LEU A 114 34.00 -8.05 -20.99
C LEU A 114 33.75 -7.56 -19.56
N GLN A 115 34.74 -7.70 -18.66
CA GLN A 115 34.67 -7.12 -17.31
C GLN A 115 34.53 -5.60 -17.35
N LEU A 116 35.26 -4.92 -18.25
CA LEU A 116 35.16 -3.48 -18.45
C LEU A 116 33.79 -3.05 -19.02
N GLY A 117 33.18 -3.87 -19.89
CA GLY A 117 31.82 -3.68 -20.38
C GLY A 117 30.76 -3.81 -19.29
N ILE A 118 30.87 -4.81 -18.41
CA ILE A 118 30.03 -4.94 -17.22
C ILE A 118 30.23 -3.73 -16.29
N ALA A 119 31.47 -3.29 -16.08
CA ALA A 119 31.74 -2.09 -15.30
C ALA A 119 31.11 -0.83 -15.92
N ALA A 120 31.10 -0.71 -17.25
CA ALA A 120 30.53 0.43 -17.99
C ALA A 120 29.01 0.57 -17.82
N GLU A 121 28.27 -0.54 -17.76
CA GLU A 121 26.81 -0.51 -17.61
C GLU A 121 26.38 -0.09 -16.19
N TYR A 122 27.11 -0.53 -15.16
CA TYR A 122 26.70 -0.37 -13.75
C TYR A 122 27.39 0.79 -13.02
N THR A 123 28.33 1.50 -13.66
CA THR A 123 29.14 2.54 -13.02
C THR A 123 28.86 3.93 -13.58
N LYS A 124 28.58 4.89 -12.68
CA LYS A 124 28.53 6.34 -12.99
C LYS A 124 29.76 7.14 -12.53
N SER A 125 30.75 6.49 -11.89
CA SER A 125 31.95 7.15 -11.37
C SER A 125 32.82 7.72 -12.50
N PRO A 126 33.29 8.98 -12.42
CA PRO A 126 34.21 9.55 -13.41
C PRO A 126 35.56 8.80 -13.45
N ALA A 127 35.94 8.08 -12.38
CA ALA A 127 37.12 7.22 -12.38
C ALA A 127 37.03 6.12 -13.46
N PHE A 128 35.83 5.60 -13.75
CA PHE A 128 35.61 4.61 -14.82
C PHE A 128 36.16 5.09 -16.17
N PHE A 129 35.94 6.36 -16.50
CA PHE A 129 36.37 6.94 -17.75
C PHE A 129 37.90 6.90 -17.90
N ILE A 130 38.64 7.05 -16.80
CA ILE A 130 40.11 6.94 -16.77
C ILE A 130 40.52 5.47 -17.03
N PHE A 131 39.91 4.50 -16.35
CA PHE A 131 40.16 3.07 -16.60
C PHE A 131 39.87 2.67 -18.05
N TYR A 132 38.76 3.18 -18.60
CA TYR A 132 38.35 2.94 -19.99
C TYR A 132 39.33 3.53 -21.01
N LEU A 133 39.73 4.80 -20.84
CA LEU A 133 40.73 5.45 -21.70
C LEU A 133 42.10 4.76 -21.64
N LEU A 134 42.56 4.36 -20.45
CA LEU A 134 43.80 3.61 -20.30
C LEU A 134 43.72 2.25 -21.03
N PHE A 135 42.62 1.52 -20.87
CA PHE A 135 42.42 0.24 -21.55
C PHE A 135 42.40 0.40 -23.08
N LEU A 136 41.71 1.43 -23.59
CA LEU A 136 41.69 1.77 -25.01
C LEU A 136 43.07 2.15 -25.54
N ALA A 137 43.86 2.95 -24.82
CA ALA A 137 45.20 3.36 -25.25
C ALA A 137 46.19 2.19 -25.28
N LEU A 138 46.09 1.28 -24.31
CA LEU A 138 47.03 0.16 -24.15
C LEU A 138 46.68 -1.05 -25.00
N SER A 139 45.41 -1.24 -25.36
CA SER A 139 44.95 -2.42 -26.12
C SER A 139 45.66 -2.52 -27.48
N PRO A 140 45.68 -1.49 -28.36
CA PRO A 140 46.43 -1.53 -29.62
C PRO A 140 47.91 -1.88 -29.45
N LEU A 141 48.56 -1.36 -28.41
CA LEU A 141 49.97 -1.60 -28.11
C LEU A 141 50.19 -3.04 -27.61
N GLY A 142 49.32 -3.56 -26.75
CA GLY A 142 49.32 -4.95 -26.28
C GLY A 142 49.05 -5.96 -27.40
N PHE A 143 48.18 -5.64 -28.35
CA PHE A 143 47.92 -6.44 -29.56
C PHE A 143 49.11 -6.39 -30.54
N SER A 144 49.67 -5.21 -30.80
CA SER A 144 50.81 -5.07 -31.72
C SER A 144 52.03 -5.86 -31.25
N ILE A 145 52.40 -5.78 -29.96
CA ILE A 145 53.53 -6.55 -29.42
C ILE A 145 53.21 -8.06 -29.39
N LEU A 146 51.95 -8.44 -29.19
CA LEU A 146 51.51 -9.85 -29.25
C LEU A 146 51.72 -10.44 -30.65
N ILE A 147 51.32 -9.71 -31.69
CA ILE A 147 51.46 -10.13 -33.10
C ILE A 147 52.94 -10.22 -33.48
N ILE A 148 53.74 -9.19 -33.17
CA ILE A 148 55.20 -9.21 -33.37
C ILE A 148 55.85 -10.41 -32.66
N LYS A 149 55.37 -10.78 -31.46
CA LYS A 149 55.89 -11.92 -30.69
C LYS A 149 55.49 -13.29 -31.27
N SER A 150 54.32 -13.42 -31.91
CA SER A 150 54.02 -14.61 -32.72
C SER A 150 54.88 -14.66 -33.97
N GLU A 151 54.99 -13.54 -34.70
CA GLU A 151 55.76 -13.48 -35.94
C GLU A 151 57.25 -13.72 -35.72
N VAL A 152 57.89 -13.13 -34.71
CA VAL A 152 59.32 -13.42 -34.42
C VAL A 152 59.56 -14.90 -34.14
N LYS A 153 58.55 -15.66 -33.68
CA LYS A 153 58.65 -17.10 -33.45
C LYS A 153 58.46 -17.95 -34.72
N GLU A 154 57.81 -17.42 -35.76
CA GLU A 154 57.66 -18.07 -37.08
C GLU A 154 58.66 -17.53 -38.13
N SER A 155 59.13 -16.30 -37.98
CA SER A 155 59.84 -15.49 -38.98
C SER A 155 61.36 -15.53 -38.82
N ILE A 156 61.89 -16.14 -37.74
CA ILE A 156 63.30 -16.60 -37.71
C ILE A 156 63.58 -17.59 -38.87
N ASN A 157 62.54 -18.24 -39.43
CA ASN A 157 62.65 -19.08 -40.63
C ASN A 157 62.48 -18.33 -41.98
N LYS A 158 62.19 -17.02 -42.03
CA LYS A 158 62.09 -16.27 -43.30
C LYS A 158 62.48 -14.79 -43.18
N PHE A 159 63.75 -14.54 -43.50
CA PHE A 159 64.44 -13.26 -43.48
C PHE A 159 63.72 -12.10 -44.22
N LEU A 160 63.71 -10.93 -43.58
CA LEU A 160 63.68 -9.56 -44.14
C LEU A 160 62.82 -9.25 -45.39
N LYS A 161 61.60 -8.72 -45.17
CA LYS A 161 61.09 -7.44 -45.74
C LYS A 161 59.62 -7.20 -45.34
N PRO A 162 59.24 -6.03 -44.78
CA PRO A 162 57.84 -5.72 -44.51
C PRO A 162 57.12 -5.34 -45.81
N LYS A 163 56.03 -6.04 -46.16
CA LYS A 163 55.18 -5.66 -47.30
C LYS A 163 54.16 -4.60 -46.86
N LEU A 164 54.21 -3.43 -47.49
CA LEU A 164 53.31 -2.28 -47.27
C LEU A 164 51.80 -2.60 -47.15
N PRO A 165 51.17 -3.53 -47.91
CA PRO A 165 49.76 -3.89 -47.71
C PRO A 165 49.44 -4.44 -46.31
N TYR A 166 50.43 -4.97 -45.59
CA TYR A 166 50.22 -5.53 -44.25
C TYR A 166 49.87 -4.45 -43.21
N ILE A 167 50.45 -3.25 -43.34
CA ILE A 167 50.18 -2.12 -42.44
C ILE A 167 48.71 -1.68 -42.56
N LYS A 168 48.11 -1.72 -43.76
CA LYS A 168 46.69 -1.40 -43.98
C LYS A 168 45.75 -2.43 -43.34
N TRP A 169 46.12 -3.71 -43.33
CA TRP A 169 45.35 -4.75 -42.65
C TRP A 169 45.45 -4.66 -41.12
N LEU A 170 46.63 -4.32 -40.61
CA LEU A 170 46.89 -4.10 -39.19
C LEU A 170 46.13 -2.87 -38.64
N SER A 171 46.09 -1.78 -39.41
CA SER A 171 45.27 -0.60 -39.06
C SER A 171 43.78 -0.94 -39.12
N SER A 172 43.32 -1.71 -40.12
CA SER A 172 41.91 -2.09 -40.24
C SER A 172 41.41 -2.88 -39.03
N THR A 173 42.21 -3.83 -38.51
CA THR A 173 41.78 -4.70 -37.40
C THR A 173 41.80 -4.00 -36.04
N THR A 174 42.80 -3.18 -35.74
CA THR A 174 42.79 -2.32 -34.53
C THR A 174 41.68 -1.28 -34.58
N LEU A 175 41.45 -0.66 -35.74
CA LEU A 175 40.35 0.27 -35.97
C LEU A 175 38.98 -0.43 -35.86
N SER A 176 38.85 -1.69 -36.30
CA SER A 176 37.63 -2.49 -36.12
C SER A 176 37.34 -2.81 -34.66
N VAL A 177 38.35 -3.16 -33.84
CA VAL A 177 38.18 -3.38 -32.40
C VAL A 177 37.84 -2.07 -31.68
N PHE A 178 38.50 -0.97 -32.05
CA PHE A 178 38.19 0.36 -31.55
C PHE A 178 36.73 0.75 -31.87
N PHE A 179 36.29 0.64 -33.12
CA PHE A 179 34.91 0.94 -33.48
C PHE A 179 33.92 -0.05 -32.87
N LEU A 180 34.22 -1.34 -32.74
CA LEU A 180 33.32 -2.29 -32.08
C LEU A 180 33.12 -1.93 -30.61
N THR A 181 34.19 -1.61 -29.87
CA THR A 181 34.09 -1.17 -28.47
C THR A 181 33.41 0.20 -28.34
N ALA A 182 33.69 1.14 -29.22
CA ALA A 182 33.01 2.44 -29.26
C ALA A 182 31.51 2.33 -29.62
N ILE A 183 31.15 1.46 -30.57
CA ILE A 183 29.76 1.17 -30.93
C ILE A 183 29.04 0.53 -29.74
N ILE A 184 29.64 -0.44 -29.04
CA ILE A 184 29.06 -1.00 -27.81
C ILE A 184 28.86 0.11 -26.75
N PHE A 185 29.83 1.00 -26.58
CA PHE A 185 29.78 2.12 -25.62
C PHE A 185 28.79 3.24 -25.97
N ILE A 186 28.37 3.36 -27.24
CA ILE A 186 27.43 4.38 -27.73
C ILE A 186 26.02 3.79 -27.92
N ALA A 187 25.91 2.56 -28.43
CA ALA A 187 24.64 1.89 -28.73
C ALA A 187 23.97 1.30 -27.48
N LEU A 188 24.73 0.99 -26.42
CA LEU A 188 24.14 0.69 -25.11
C LEU A 188 23.62 2.00 -24.48
N PRO A 189 22.30 2.13 -24.25
CA PRO A 189 21.74 3.37 -23.74
C PRO A 189 22.20 3.60 -22.30
N ARG A 190 22.88 4.73 -22.05
CA ARG A 190 23.25 5.18 -20.70
C ARG A 190 22.07 5.80 -19.96
N THR A 191 20.96 5.08 -19.93
CA THR A 191 19.78 5.41 -19.14
C THR A 191 19.95 4.97 -17.69
N GLU A 192 19.14 5.51 -16.79
CA GLU A 192 19.19 5.17 -15.36
C GLU A 192 18.79 3.73 -15.01
N LYS A 193 18.51 2.89 -16.02
CA LYS A 193 18.11 1.49 -15.87
C LYS A 193 18.86 0.65 -16.93
N PRO A 194 19.41 -0.52 -16.55
CA PRO A 194 20.24 -1.34 -17.44
C PRO A 194 19.43 -1.96 -18.59
N PHE A 195 20.11 -2.33 -19.67
CA PHE A 195 19.47 -2.89 -20.87
C PHE A 195 18.89 -4.30 -20.61
N LEU A 196 19.52 -5.04 -19.69
CA LEU A 196 19.07 -6.33 -19.19
C LEU A 196 18.12 -6.25 -17.99
N ALA A 197 17.64 -5.05 -17.61
CA ALA A 197 16.53 -4.95 -16.66
C ALA A 197 15.32 -5.69 -17.24
N THR A 198 14.92 -6.80 -16.59
CA THR A 198 13.64 -7.44 -16.88
C THR A 198 12.55 -6.39 -16.78
N ARG A 199 11.84 -6.17 -17.90
CA ARG A 199 11.00 -5.01 -18.15
C ARG A 199 9.77 -4.98 -17.23
N GLU A 200 9.95 -4.55 -15.98
CA GLU A 200 8.86 -4.25 -15.03
C GLU A 200 8.00 -3.04 -15.45
N LYS A 201 8.26 -2.48 -16.64
CA LYS A 201 7.21 -1.83 -17.45
C LYS A 201 6.21 -2.86 -18.06
N LYS A 202 5.69 -3.81 -17.25
CA LYS A 202 4.27 -4.17 -17.37
C LYS A 202 3.48 -3.03 -16.72
N GLY A 203 3.37 -1.92 -17.44
CA GLY A 203 2.45 -0.85 -17.05
C GLY A 203 1.03 -1.39 -16.92
N LEU A 204 0.15 -0.60 -16.32
CA LEU A 204 -1.25 -0.96 -16.13
C LEU A 204 -1.91 -1.48 -17.43
N ILE A 205 -1.61 -0.84 -18.57
CA ILE A 205 -2.21 -1.12 -19.89
C ILE A 205 -2.06 -2.61 -20.33
N PRO A 206 -0.85 -3.19 -20.48
CA PRO A 206 -0.71 -4.61 -20.84
C PRO A 206 -1.21 -5.60 -19.78
N LYS A 207 -1.54 -5.18 -18.55
CA LYS A 207 -2.28 -6.02 -17.58
C LYS A 207 -3.79 -5.89 -17.75
N LEU A 208 -4.32 -4.69 -18.00
CA LEU A 208 -5.76 -4.46 -18.27
C LEU A 208 -6.22 -5.14 -19.57
N GLN A 209 -5.35 -5.27 -20.56
CA GLN A 209 -5.62 -6.07 -21.75
C GLN A 209 -5.83 -7.56 -21.42
N GLN A 210 -5.27 -8.06 -20.31
CA GLN A 210 -5.51 -9.44 -19.84
C GLN A 210 -6.82 -9.57 -19.05
N THR A 211 -7.33 -8.48 -18.45
CA THR A 211 -8.63 -8.45 -17.75
C THR A 211 -9.82 -8.15 -18.68
N GLY A 212 -9.61 -8.08 -20.01
CA GLY A 212 -10.68 -7.87 -20.98
C GLY A 212 -11.38 -6.50 -20.95
N LEU A 213 -10.84 -5.52 -20.23
CA LEU A 213 -11.43 -4.19 -20.10
C LEU A 213 -11.28 -3.39 -21.40
N SER A 214 -12.40 -2.85 -21.91
CA SER A 214 -12.39 -1.92 -23.04
C SER A 214 -12.08 -0.49 -22.58
N ASP A 215 -11.38 0.30 -23.42
CA ASP A 215 -11.11 1.71 -23.12
C ASP A 215 -12.41 2.53 -22.89
N SER A 216 -13.53 2.07 -23.45
CA SER A 216 -14.88 2.63 -23.22
C SER A 216 -15.47 2.38 -21.83
N GLN A 217 -14.88 1.53 -20.99
CA GLN A 217 -15.23 1.44 -19.56
C GLN A 217 -14.36 2.38 -18.71
N ILE A 218 -13.27 2.89 -19.29
CA ILE A 218 -12.39 3.94 -18.72
C ILE A 218 -12.84 5.32 -19.24
N ILE A 219 -14.15 5.53 -19.44
CA ILE A 219 -14.69 6.84 -19.83
C ILE A 219 -14.33 7.88 -18.77
N LYS A 220 -13.71 8.95 -19.24
CA LYS A 220 -13.32 10.12 -18.48
C LYS A 220 -14.51 11.08 -18.41
N GLY A 221 -15.19 11.16 -17.27
CA GLY A 221 -16.33 12.08 -17.10
C GLY A 221 -17.03 12.00 -15.75
N GLU A 222 -17.54 10.82 -15.38
CA GLU A 222 -18.32 10.65 -14.15
C GLU A 222 -17.45 10.67 -12.89
N LYS A 223 -17.32 11.83 -12.24
CA LYS A 223 -16.62 11.95 -10.95
C LYS A 223 -17.42 11.28 -9.83
N PHE A 224 -16.72 10.54 -8.98
CA PHE A 224 -17.29 9.91 -7.78
C PHE A 224 -16.53 10.33 -6.52
N CYS A 225 -17.26 10.73 -5.49
CA CYS A 225 -16.75 10.80 -4.13
C CYS A 225 -17.88 10.56 -3.12
N PHE A 226 -17.54 9.99 -1.96
CA PHE A 226 -18.48 9.87 -0.84
C PHE A 226 -18.71 11.23 -0.19
N ARG A 227 -19.98 11.56 0.08
CA ARG A 227 -20.41 12.76 0.83
C ARG A 227 -19.71 12.86 2.21
N PRO A 228 -19.58 14.07 2.78
CA PRO A 228 -18.97 14.26 4.11
C PRO A 228 -19.66 13.46 5.22
N GLU A 229 -20.97 13.30 5.09
CA GLU A 229 -21.88 12.55 5.94
C GLU A 229 -22.55 11.45 5.11
N VAL A 230 -23.18 10.47 5.77
CA VAL A 230 -23.77 9.28 5.14
C VAL A 230 -25.12 8.98 5.77
N SER A 231 -26.17 8.83 4.98
CA SER A 231 -27.53 8.50 5.46
C SER A 231 -27.95 7.08 5.08
N LEU A 232 -28.49 6.31 6.03
CA LEU A 232 -28.91 4.91 5.84
C LEU A 232 -29.64 4.65 4.51
N GLY A 233 -29.06 3.79 3.66
CA GLY A 233 -29.56 3.41 2.34
C GLY A 233 -29.08 4.31 1.19
N GLU A 234 -28.07 5.15 1.39
CA GLU A 234 -27.45 6.03 0.39
C GLU A 234 -26.47 5.26 -0.51
N LEU A 235 -25.73 4.29 0.05
CA LEU A 235 -24.77 3.49 -0.71
C LEU A 235 -25.45 2.68 -1.82
N SER A 236 -26.70 2.25 -1.62
CA SER A 236 -27.49 1.57 -2.65
C SER A 236 -27.82 2.45 -3.87
N GLU A 237 -27.75 3.78 -3.77
CA GLU A 237 -27.83 4.67 -4.93
C GLU A 237 -26.51 4.73 -5.70
N TYR A 238 -25.38 4.78 -4.99
CA TYR A 238 -24.05 4.77 -5.60
C TYR A 238 -23.81 3.50 -6.44
N LYS A 239 -24.29 2.34 -5.97
CA LYS A 239 -24.14 1.05 -6.65
C LYS A 239 -24.72 0.99 -8.07
N LYS A 240 -25.60 1.92 -8.44
CA LYS A 240 -26.24 1.97 -9.77
C LYS A 240 -25.33 2.52 -10.88
N LYS A 241 -24.21 3.18 -10.53
CA LYS A 241 -23.30 3.84 -11.48
C LYS A 241 -22.27 2.87 -12.06
N LYS A 242 -22.17 2.84 -13.39
CA LYS A 242 -21.24 1.94 -14.13
C LYS A 242 -20.01 2.70 -14.62
N THR A 243 -19.02 2.85 -13.74
CA THR A 243 -17.75 3.53 -14.04
C THR A 243 -16.60 2.93 -13.24
N ILE A 244 -15.37 2.96 -13.76
CA ILE A 244 -14.18 2.49 -13.01
C ILE A 244 -13.64 3.63 -12.16
N LEU A 245 -13.58 3.42 -10.84
CA LEU A 245 -13.12 4.42 -9.87
C LEU A 245 -11.61 4.35 -9.67
N MET A 246 -11.10 3.14 -9.50
CA MET A 246 -9.68 2.85 -9.33
C MET A 246 -9.38 1.39 -9.68
N LEU A 247 -8.12 1.13 -9.98
CA LEU A 247 -7.56 -0.20 -10.19
C LEU A 247 -6.50 -0.40 -9.11
N VAL A 248 -6.50 -1.55 -8.44
CA VAL A 248 -5.58 -1.83 -7.33
C VAL A 248 -4.79 -3.10 -7.65
N GLU A 249 -3.49 -2.99 -7.81
CA GLU A 249 -2.60 -4.14 -7.90
C GLU A 249 -2.33 -4.66 -6.49
N THR A 250 -2.64 -5.93 -6.24
CA THR A 250 -2.65 -6.56 -4.89
C THR A 250 -2.53 -8.09 -4.99
N ASP A 251 -1.88 -8.74 -4.03
CA ASP A 251 -1.77 -10.21 -4.00
C ASP A 251 -3.06 -10.92 -3.55
N LYS A 252 -4.01 -10.17 -2.98
CA LYS A 252 -5.30 -10.67 -2.49
C LYS A 252 -6.36 -9.57 -2.42
N PRO A 253 -7.66 -9.91 -2.55
CA PRO A 253 -8.76 -8.96 -2.36
C PRO A 253 -8.78 -8.39 -0.93
N PHE A 254 -9.22 -7.14 -0.79
CA PHE A 254 -9.28 -6.45 0.50
C PHE A 254 -10.42 -5.43 0.59
N LEU A 255 -10.74 -4.94 1.79
CA LEU A 255 -11.64 -3.80 1.97
C LEU A 255 -10.88 -2.49 1.78
N TRP A 256 -11.29 -1.71 0.79
CA TRP A 256 -10.68 -0.41 0.47
C TRP A 256 -11.36 0.69 1.28
N ARG A 257 -10.91 0.86 2.52
CA ARG A 257 -11.36 1.90 3.46
C ARG A 257 -11.17 3.29 2.85
N VAL A 258 -12.16 4.16 3.06
CA VAL A 258 -12.08 5.59 2.72
C VAL A 258 -12.35 6.48 3.94
N LYS A 259 -13.37 6.19 4.75
CA LYS A 259 -13.69 6.97 5.97
C LYS A 259 -14.23 6.07 7.08
N ALA A 260 -13.96 6.43 8.33
CA ALA A 260 -14.71 5.98 9.50
C ALA A 260 -15.42 7.16 10.17
N PHE A 261 -16.60 6.88 10.71
CA PHE A 261 -17.47 7.84 11.38
C PHE A 261 -17.57 7.51 12.86
N ASN A 262 -17.64 8.56 13.68
CA ASN A 262 -17.82 8.40 15.12
C ASN A 262 -19.25 8.74 15.56
N ASN A 263 -19.85 9.81 15.03
CA ASN A 263 -21.18 10.28 15.44
C ASN A 263 -22.30 9.68 14.58
N PHE A 264 -23.40 9.26 15.22
CA PHE A 264 -24.66 8.86 14.57
C PHE A 264 -25.82 9.64 15.18
N GLU A 265 -26.82 9.97 14.37
CA GLU A 265 -28.08 10.57 14.79
C GLU A 265 -29.24 9.63 14.42
N ALA A 266 -29.92 9.07 15.44
CA ALA A 266 -30.91 8.01 15.24
C ALA A 266 -32.15 8.47 14.44
N LYS A 267 -32.62 9.70 14.70
CA LYS A 267 -33.83 10.24 14.10
C LYS A 267 -33.71 10.42 12.59
N SER A 268 -32.61 11.01 12.14
CA SER A 268 -32.30 11.29 10.72
C SER A 268 -31.62 10.12 10.00
N GLY A 269 -31.04 9.16 10.75
CA GLY A 269 -30.26 8.07 10.17
C GLY A 269 -28.91 8.50 9.61
N ILE A 270 -28.33 9.61 10.09
CA ILE A 270 -27.11 10.21 9.53
C ILE A 270 -25.86 9.90 10.38
N TRP A 271 -24.80 9.46 9.72
CA TRP A 271 -23.44 9.34 10.25
C TRP A 271 -22.56 10.52 9.85
N SER A 272 -21.82 11.07 10.82
CA SER A 272 -20.93 12.22 10.63
C SER A 272 -19.62 12.10 11.40
N ILE A 273 -18.60 12.83 10.95
CA ILE A 273 -17.27 12.88 11.59
C ILE A 273 -17.19 14.14 12.44
N LYS A 274 -17.35 14.00 13.77
CA LYS A 274 -17.24 15.13 14.72
C LYS A 274 -15.81 15.37 15.24
N VAL A 275 -14.83 14.55 14.84
CA VAL A 275 -13.41 14.75 15.18
C VAL A 275 -12.84 15.93 14.39
N LYS A 276 -12.36 16.95 15.12
CA LYS A 276 -11.68 18.13 14.54
C LYS A 276 -10.15 18.00 14.55
N ASP A 277 -9.60 17.29 15.54
CA ASP A 277 -8.15 17.16 15.71
C ASP A 277 -7.52 16.28 14.63
N ARG A 278 -6.57 16.86 13.89
CA ARG A 278 -5.84 16.19 12.81
C ARG A 278 -4.36 16.50 12.93
N ARG A 279 -3.53 15.46 12.94
CA ARG A 279 -2.06 15.58 12.94
C ARG A 279 -1.58 15.66 11.50
N GLN A 280 -0.80 16.69 11.17
CA GLN A 280 -0.16 16.81 9.85
C GLN A 280 1.11 15.95 9.80
N PHE A 281 1.27 15.20 8.72
CA PHE A 281 2.46 14.45 8.37
C PHE A 281 3.00 14.94 7.03
N ASN A 282 4.27 15.34 6.99
CA ASN A 282 4.93 15.77 5.75
C ASN A 282 5.53 14.56 5.03
N LEU A 283 5.41 14.53 3.70
CA LEU A 283 5.94 13.45 2.87
C LEU A 283 7.33 13.82 2.37
N GLN A 284 8.29 12.92 2.55
CA GLN A 284 9.63 13.07 1.97
C GLN A 284 9.60 12.43 0.58
N ASN A 285 9.66 13.25 -0.47
CA ASN A 285 9.59 12.79 -1.87
C ASN A 285 8.38 11.88 -2.18
N GLY A 286 7.21 12.17 -1.60
CA GLY A 286 5.99 11.37 -1.78
C GLY A 286 5.96 10.07 -0.96
N TYR A 287 6.92 9.87 -0.04
CA TYR A 287 6.96 8.76 0.90
C TYR A 287 6.65 9.21 2.34
N LEU A 288 5.92 8.37 3.08
CA LEU A 288 5.59 8.53 4.50
C LEU A 288 5.51 7.17 5.17
N ARG A 289 6.21 7.04 6.30
CA ARG A 289 6.14 5.89 7.20
C ARG A 289 5.35 6.26 8.45
N LEU A 290 4.34 5.47 8.77
CA LEU A 290 3.44 5.64 9.90
C LEU A 290 3.73 4.60 10.98
N LYS A 291 3.66 5.03 12.23
CA LYS A 291 3.57 4.13 13.38
C LYS A 291 2.08 3.91 13.69
N PRO A 292 1.58 2.66 13.73
CA PRO A 292 0.21 2.35 14.15
C PRO A 292 -0.16 3.04 15.46
N LEU A 293 -1.33 3.69 15.50
CA LEU A 293 -1.75 4.45 16.70
C LEU A 293 -2.25 3.53 17.82
N TYR A 294 -2.92 2.43 17.46
CA TYR A 294 -3.63 1.55 18.39
C TYR A 294 -3.14 0.10 18.44
N LEU A 295 -2.10 -0.25 17.67
CA LEU A 295 -1.51 -1.59 17.67
C LEU A 295 -0.26 -1.59 18.56
N SER A 296 -0.28 -2.38 19.63
CA SER A 296 0.84 -2.52 20.56
C SER A 296 2.04 -3.20 19.88
N GLN A 297 3.24 -2.97 20.42
CA GLN A 297 4.44 -3.63 19.91
C GLN A 297 4.40 -5.15 20.13
N ALA A 298 3.81 -5.62 21.24
CA ALA A 298 3.63 -7.05 21.51
C ALA A 298 2.69 -7.71 20.47
N SER A 299 1.58 -7.05 20.13
CA SER A 299 0.66 -7.52 19.10
C SER A 299 1.24 -7.41 17.69
N LEU A 300 2.06 -6.39 17.40
CA LEU A 300 2.75 -6.23 16.13
C LEU A 300 3.74 -7.39 15.84
N ILE A 301 4.44 -7.89 16.86
CA ILE A 301 5.36 -9.04 16.74
C ILE A 301 4.60 -10.35 16.40
N ARG A 302 3.31 -10.44 16.75
CA ARG A 302 2.44 -11.59 16.40
C ARG A 302 1.93 -11.56 14.96
N ILE A 303 2.12 -10.46 14.23
CA ILE A 303 1.70 -10.34 12.82
C ILE A 303 2.66 -11.15 11.93
N GLN A 304 2.12 -12.11 11.19
CA GLN A 304 2.89 -12.95 10.28
C GLN A 304 3.29 -12.19 9.01
N PRO A 305 4.42 -12.52 8.34
CA PRO A 305 4.85 -11.89 7.10
C PRO A 305 3.78 -11.83 5.99
N GLN A 306 2.91 -12.84 5.91
CA GLN A 306 1.81 -12.95 4.93
C GLN A 306 0.63 -12.00 5.22
N GLN A 307 0.59 -11.38 6.39
CA GLN A 307 -0.42 -10.40 6.78
C GLN A 307 -0.05 -8.97 6.37
N PHE A 308 1.22 -8.71 6.06
CA PHE A 308 1.62 -7.47 5.39
C PHE A 308 1.21 -7.57 3.92
N ILE A 309 0.49 -6.56 3.43
CA ILE A 309 0.04 -6.50 2.04
C ILE A 309 0.58 -5.24 1.39
N HIS A 310 1.15 -5.42 0.20
CA HIS A 310 1.55 -4.35 -0.68
C HIS A 310 0.43 -4.10 -1.70
N HIS A 311 0.01 -2.86 -1.82
CA HIS A 311 -1.03 -2.43 -2.75
C HIS A 311 -0.51 -1.27 -3.60
N LYS A 312 -0.82 -1.28 -4.90
CA LYS A 312 -0.57 -0.14 -5.78
C LYS A 312 -1.86 0.33 -6.43
N PHE A 313 -2.26 1.54 -6.09
CA PHE A 313 -3.50 2.14 -6.56
C PHE A 313 -3.24 2.94 -7.84
N TYR A 314 -4.21 2.88 -8.76
CA TYR A 314 -4.26 3.70 -9.96
C TYR A 314 -5.65 4.34 -10.04
N ILE A 315 -5.73 5.62 -9.66
CA ILE A 315 -6.98 6.37 -9.60
C ILE A 315 -7.48 6.68 -11.01
N LYS A 316 -8.78 6.48 -11.22
CA LYS A 316 -9.50 6.86 -12.43
C LYS A 316 -10.50 7.96 -12.08
N ASN A 317 -11.73 7.58 -11.77
CA ASN A 317 -12.84 8.52 -11.59
C ASN A 317 -13.17 8.85 -10.12
N PHE A 318 -12.39 8.34 -9.15
CA PHE A 318 -12.50 8.74 -7.74
C PHE A 318 -11.85 10.12 -7.47
N THR A 319 -12.62 11.09 -6.97
CA THR A 319 -12.18 12.49 -6.76
C THR A 319 -12.30 12.96 -5.30
N GLY A 320 -12.17 12.05 -4.33
CA GLY A 320 -12.23 12.40 -2.91
C GLY A 320 -10.96 13.09 -2.37
N ASN A 321 -11.12 13.84 -1.27
CA ASN A 321 -10.03 14.36 -0.43
C ASN A 321 -9.58 13.36 0.65
N PHE A 322 -9.95 12.08 0.52
CA PHE A 322 -9.54 10.99 1.40
C PHE A 322 -8.74 10.00 0.57
N LEU A 323 -7.73 9.36 1.15
CA LEU A 323 -6.91 8.36 0.47
C LEU A 323 -7.53 6.95 0.62
N PRO A 324 -8.06 6.33 -0.45
CA PRO A 324 -8.53 4.94 -0.39
C PRO A 324 -7.35 4.00 -0.12
N CYS A 325 -7.47 3.15 0.90
CA CYS A 325 -6.41 2.22 1.28
C CYS A 325 -6.94 1.03 2.08
N ALA A 326 -6.15 -0.04 2.15
CA ALA A 326 -6.37 -1.11 3.10
C ALA A 326 -6.02 -0.63 4.52
N TYR A 327 -6.87 -0.91 5.50
CA TYR A 327 -6.55 -0.69 6.91
C TYR A 327 -5.85 -1.94 7.51
N GLN A 328 -4.79 -1.84 8.31
CA GLN A 328 -4.15 -0.65 8.88
C GLN A 328 -2.88 -0.25 8.11
N VAL A 329 -2.74 1.04 7.75
CA VAL A 329 -1.61 1.54 6.93
C VAL A 329 -0.33 1.67 7.76
N LEU A 330 0.80 1.22 7.18
CA LEU A 330 2.16 1.40 7.70
C LEU A 330 2.99 2.35 6.85
N GLU A 331 2.91 2.24 5.53
CA GLU A 331 3.74 3.02 4.61
C GLU A 331 2.92 3.48 3.41
N ILE A 332 3.19 4.70 2.96
CA ILE A 332 2.63 5.31 1.75
C ILE A 332 3.82 5.75 0.91
N GLY A 333 3.83 5.41 -0.38
CA GLY A 333 4.90 5.76 -1.32
C GLY A 333 4.35 6.28 -2.64
N ASP A 334 5.19 7.00 -3.39
CA ASP A 334 4.86 7.62 -4.69
C ASP A 334 3.62 8.54 -4.67
N LEU A 335 3.15 9.00 -3.51
CA LEU A 335 1.95 9.85 -3.44
C LEU A 335 2.30 11.28 -3.90
N PRO A 336 1.59 11.86 -4.89
CA PRO A 336 1.86 13.21 -5.39
C PRO A 336 1.26 14.29 -4.46
N ALA A 337 1.66 14.28 -3.20
CA ALA A 337 1.29 15.25 -2.17
C ALA A 337 2.49 15.53 -1.25
N THR A 338 2.62 16.78 -0.79
CA THR A 338 3.68 17.21 0.13
C THR A 338 3.36 16.93 1.60
N ARG A 339 2.07 16.77 1.93
CA ARG A 339 1.56 16.47 3.27
C ARG A 339 0.27 15.68 3.21
N VAL A 340 -0.03 14.95 4.28
CA VAL A 340 -1.36 14.40 4.60
C VAL A 340 -1.72 14.76 6.03
N ASN A 341 -3.02 14.82 6.32
CA ASN A 341 -3.51 15.00 7.69
C ASN A 341 -4.21 13.72 8.13
N ILE A 342 -3.99 13.26 9.36
CA ILE A 342 -4.61 12.03 9.90
C ILE A 342 -5.32 12.37 11.22
N ASP A 343 -6.59 11.98 11.34
CA ASP A 343 -7.37 12.13 12.57
C ASP A 343 -7.18 10.95 13.53
N VAL A 344 -7.77 11.02 14.72
CA VAL A 344 -7.76 9.92 15.70
C VAL A 344 -8.59 8.71 15.25
N SER A 345 -9.39 8.85 14.19
CA SER A 345 -10.04 7.72 13.54
C SER A 345 -9.11 6.98 12.57
N GLU A 346 -7.89 7.45 12.32
CA GLU A 346 -6.99 6.99 11.26
C GLU A 346 -7.61 7.18 9.84
N ASN A 347 -8.40 8.24 9.66
CA ASN A 347 -8.82 8.74 8.35
C ASN A 347 -7.68 9.58 7.75
N ILE A 348 -7.28 9.27 6.51
CA ILE A 348 -6.18 9.97 5.82
C ILE A 348 -6.74 11.02 4.87
N TYR A 349 -6.60 12.28 5.25
CA TYR A 349 -7.04 13.45 4.49
C TYR A 349 -5.90 13.98 3.60
N LEU A 350 -6.25 14.24 2.34
CA LEU A 350 -5.37 14.82 1.34
C LEU A 350 -5.61 16.34 1.24
N PRO A 351 -4.57 17.16 1.01
CA PRO A 351 -4.72 18.61 0.84
C PRO A 351 -5.35 19.00 -0.50
N GLN A 352 -5.41 18.08 -1.47
CA GLN A 352 -6.05 18.24 -2.77
C GLN A 352 -6.74 16.93 -3.17
N GLN A 353 -7.74 17.01 -4.04
CA GLN A 353 -8.42 15.83 -4.59
C GLN A 353 -7.45 14.98 -5.42
N LEU A 354 -7.61 13.66 -5.34
CA LEU A 354 -6.91 12.73 -6.24
C LEU A 354 -7.31 13.02 -7.70
N LYS A 355 -6.32 13.09 -8.58
CA LYS A 355 -6.52 13.36 -10.01
C LYS A 355 -6.58 12.05 -10.79
N PHE A 356 -7.22 12.07 -11.96
CA PHE A 356 -7.21 10.94 -12.89
C PHE A 356 -5.77 10.54 -13.23
N ASN A 357 -5.48 9.24 -13.26
CA ASN A 357 -4.15 8.63 -13.40
C ASN A 357 -3.15 8.94 -12.25
N THR A 358 -3.57 9.50 -11.10
CA THR A 358 -2.74 9.46 -9.89
C THR A 358 -2.49 8.01 -9.49
N SER A 359 -1.22 7.64 -9.25
CA SER A 359 -0.85 6.35 -8.68
C SER A 359 -0.05 6.53 -7.39
N TYR A 360 -0.20 5.61 -6.45
CA TYR A 360 0.55 5.57 -5.20
C TYR A 360 0.62 4.13 -4.68
N ASN A 361 1.63 3.84 -3.87
CA ASN A 361 1.81 2.55 -3.20
C ASN A 361 1.38 2.67 -1.74
N VAL A 362 0.82 1.61 -1.17
CA VAL A 362 0.49 1.51 0.26
C VAL A 362 0.93 0.15 0.78
N VAL A 363 1.52 0.12 1.98
CA VAL A 363 1.76 -1.11 2.75
C VAL A 363 0.81 -1.11 3.95
N SER A 364 0.03 -2.18 4.09
CA SER A 364 -0.99 -2.32 5.14
C SER A 364 -0.95 -3.68 5.83
N ILE A 365 -1.54 -3.79 7.03
CA ILE A 365 -1.67 -5.05 7.78
C ILE A 365 -3.10 -5.60 7.72
N GLN A 366 -3.27 -6.82 7.22
CA GLN A 366 -4.46 -7.64 7.44
C GLN A 366 -4.44 -8.25 8.84
N LYS A 367 -5.08 -7.56 9.79
CA LYS A 367 -5.18 -8.00 11.18
C LYS A 367 -6.19 -9.15 11.32
N ILE A 368 -5.65 -10.36 11.33
CA ILE A 368 -6.33 -11.62 11.67
C ILE A 368 -5.59 -12.14 12.90
N PHE A 369 -6.32 -12.49 13.95
CA PHE A 369 -5.79 -12.99 15.22
C PHE A 369 -6.56 -14.23 15.66
N PRO A 370 -5.91 -15.25 16.23
CA PRO A 370 -6.63 -16.39 16.80
C PRO A 370 -7.65 -15.94 17.86
N SER A 371 -8.84 -16.56 17.85
CA SER A 371 -9.95 -16.23 18.76
C SER A 371 -9.55 -16.23 20.24
N HIS A 372 -8.77 -17.22 20.68
CA HIS A 372 -8.29 -17.34 22.06
C HIS A 372 -7.44 -16.13 22.50
N ILE A 373 -6.71 -15.50 21.57
CA ILE A 373 -6.00 -14.26 21.86
C ILE A 373 -7.00 -13.13 22.09
N LEU A 374 -8.00 -12.98 21.22
CA LEU A 374 -9.01 -11.92 21.37
C LEU A 374 -9.88 -12.08 22.62
N ARG A 375 -10.21 -13.32 23.01
CA ARG A 375 -10.89 -13.65 24.28
C ARG A 375 -10.05 -13.29 25.52
N SER A 376 -8.72 -13.35 25.41
CA SER A 376 -7.80 -13.01 26.51
C SER A 376 -7.54 -11.51 26.69
N LEU A 377 -7.97 -10.65 25.75
CA LEU A 377 -7.71 -9.22 25.82
C LEU A 377 -8.57 -8.55 26.91
N PRO A 378 -7.99 -7.63 27.71
CA PRO A 378 -8.72 -6.98 28.79
C PRO A 378 -9.76 -6.01 28.23
N ARG A 379 -10.95 -5.94 28.83
CA ARG A 379 -12.01 -4.98 28.48
C ARG A 379 -11.73 -3.56 29.05
N LYS A 380 -10.49 -3.07 28.89
CA LYS A 380 -10.01 -1.78 29.42
C LYS A 380 -9.63 -0.84 28.28
N TYR A 381 -10.54 0.07 27.94
CA TYR A 381 -10.36 1.04 26.86
C TYR A 381 -9.76 2.37 27.36
N PRO A 382 -8.92 3.06 26.56
CA PRO A 382 -8.52 4.45 26.84
C PRO A 382 -9.72 5.40 26.89
N GLU A 383 -9.67 6.43 27.74
CA GLU A 383 -10.78 7.39 27.90
C GLU A 383 -11.15 8.13 26.60
N GLU A 384 -10.16 8.44 25.76
CA GLU A 384 -10.37 9.00 24.42
C GLU A 384 -11.22 8.08 23.54
N ILE A 385 -10.97 6.76 23.58
CA ILE A 385 -11.73 5.76 22.82
C ILE A 385 -13.16 5.63 23.38
N LYS A 386 -13.34 5.63 24.71
CA LYS A 386 -14.68 5.62 25.31
C LYS A 386 -15.49 6.83 24.88
N LYS A 387 -14.94 8.04 25.06
CA LYS A 387 -15.60 9.31 24.74
C LYS A 387 -15.99 9.45 23.26
N LEU A 388 -15.20 8.86 22.36
CA LEU A 388 -15.41 8.98 20.91
C LEU A 388 -16.16 7.82 20.26
N TYR A 389 -16.29 6.66 20.93
CA TYR A 389 -16.86 5.46 20.30
C TYR A 389 -17.79 4.61 21.19
N LEU A 390 -18.21 5.08 22.38
CA LEU A 390 -19.28 4.47 23.20
C LEU A 390 -20.56 5.32 23.29
N GLN A 391 -20.56 6.54 22.74
CA GLN A 391 -21.72 7.42 22.71
C GLN A 391 -22.89 6.81 21.94
N LEU A 392 -24.07 6.87 22.56
CA LEU A 392 -25.36 6.55 21.98
C LEU A 392 -26.04 7.87 21.54
N PRO A 393 -26.88 7.84 20.49
CA PRO A 393 -27.71 9.00 20.14
C PRO A 393 -28.74 9.26 21.25
N SER A 394 -29.08 10.53 21.51
CA SER A 394 -29.98 10.93 22.61
C SER A 394 -31.40 10.37 22.47
N ASN A 395 -31.85 10.19 21.24
CA ASN A 395 -33.19 9.73 20.89
C ASN A 395 -33.09 8.29 20.34
N LEU A 396 -32.38 7.43 21.07
CA LEU A 396 -32.29 6.01 20.74
C LEU A 396 -33.58 5.30 21.18
N ASP A 397 -34.07 4.39 20.35
CA ASP A 397 -35.20 3.53 20.66
C ASP A 397 -34.80 2.47 21.71
N ASP A 398 -35.45 2.50 22.87
CA ASP A 398 -35.16 1.61 24.01
C ASP A 398 -35.38 0.13 23.69
N ARG A 399 -36.19 -0.22 22.68
CA ARG A 399 -36.30 -1.61 22.22
C ARG A 399 -34.97 -2.14 21.70
N ILE A 400 -34.09 -1.28 21.16
CA ILE A 400 -32.74 -1.68 20.73
C ILE A 400 -31.88 -2.04 21.95
N VAL A 401 -32.04 -1.32 23.07
CA VAL A 401 -31.37 -1.63 24.34
C VAL A 401 -31.88 -2.96 24.91
N LYS A 402 -33.21 -3.13 25.01
CA LYS A 402 -33.86 -4.38 25.43
C LYS A 402 -33.43 -5.58 24.56
N LEU A 403 -33.44 -5.40 23.23
CA LEU A 403 -33.03 -6.43 22.27
C LEU A 403 -31.55 -6.82 22.45
N THR A 404 -30.65 -5.84 22.59
CA THR A 404 -29.22 -6.09 22.82
C THR A 404 -28.99 -6.89 24.11
N ALA A 405 -29.62 -6.47 25.21
CA ALA A 405 -29.53 -7.18 26.49
C ALA A 405 -30.10 -8.60 26.40
N LYS A 406 -31.20 -8.80 25.66
CA LYS A 406 -31.80 -10.13 25.44
C LYS A 406 -30.90 -11.05 24.62
N ILE A 407 -30.22 -10.55 23.58
CA ILE A 407 -29.28 -11.34 22.76
C ILE A 407 -28.05 -11.79 23.57
N LEU A 408 -27.57 -10.95 24.49
CA LEU A 408 -26.35 -11.21 25.27
C LEU A 408 -26.61 -11.90 26.62
N LYS A 409 -27.87 -12.11 27.02
CA LYS A 409 -28.27 -12.58 28.35
C LYS A 409 -27.48 -13.82 28.84
N ASP A 410 -27.35 -14.82 27.98
CA ASP A 410 -26.72 -16.11 28.30
C ASP A 410 -25.30 -16.24 27.70
N ILE A 411 -24.73 -15.13 27.23
CA ILE A 411 -23.39 -15.07 26.62
C ILE A 411 -22.37 -14.64 27.67
N PRO A 412 -21.20 -15.30 27.79
CA PRO A 412 -20.14 -14.83 28.67
C PRO A 412 -19.77 -13.36 28.36
N PRO A 413 -19.47 -12.51 29.37
CA PRO A 413 -19.12 -11.09 29.19
C PRO A 413 -17.69 -10.90 28.66
N VAL A 414 -17.39 -11.59 27.56
CA VAL A 414 -16.11 -11.63 26.85
C VAL A 414 -16.32 -10.91 25.52
N GLN A 415 -15.60 -9.80 25.32
CA GLN A 415 -15.78 -8.90 24.18
C GLN A 415 -15.83 -9.61 22.82
N TYR A 416 -14.97 -10.63 22.61
CA TYR A 416 -14.95 -11.39 21.36
C TYR A 416 -16.27 -12.13 21.10
N ASP A 417 -16.80 -12.80 22.13
CA ASP A 417 -18.00 -13.63 22.03
C ASP A 417 -19.27 -12.77 21.95
N GLU A 418 -19.32 -11.63 22.66
CA GLU A 418 -20.37 -10.61 22.49
C GLU A 418 -20.44 -10.09 21.04
N VAL A 419 -19.28 -9.73 20.44
CA VAL A 419 -19.18 -9.23 19.06
C VAL A 419 -19.62 -10.30 18.05
N ALA A 420 -19.08 -11.51 18.16
CA ALA A 420 -19.41 -12.62 17.27
C ALA A 420 -20.90 -12.98 17.35
N THR A 421 -21.50 -12.90 18.55
CA THR A 421 -22.92 -13.18 18.76
C THR A 421 -23.82 -12.14 18.10
N LEU A 422 -23.60 -10.86 18.36
CA LEU A 422 -24.40 -9.78 17.76
C LEU A 422 -24.30 -9.76 16.23
N GLN A 423 -23.09 -9.98 15.68
CA GLN A 423 -22.89 -10.11 14.23
C GLN A 423 -23.69 -11.28 13.65
N LYS A 424 -23.60 -12.46 14.26
CA LYS A 424 -24.32 -13.67 13.79
C LYS A 424 -25.84 -13.54 13.94
N PHE A 425 -26.31 -12.92 15.00
CA PHE A 425 -27.73 -12.64 15.21
C PHE A 425 -28.29 -11.80 14.05
N LEU A 426 -27.59 -10.74 13.64
CA LEU A 426 -27.99 -9.91 12.50
C LEU A 426 -27.97 -10.72 11.18
N ILE A 427 -26.89 -11.44 10.90
CA ILE A 427 -26.74 -12.27 9.68
C ILE A 427 -27.84 -13.35 9.57
N ARG A 428 -28.33 -13.89 10.70
CA ARG A 428 -29.34 -14.95 10.73
C ARG A 428 -30.78 -14.44 10.62
N ASN A 429 -31.11 -13.31 11.25
CA ASN A 429 -32.50 -12.88 11.43
C ASN A 429 -32.98 -11.79 10.44
N TYR A 430 -32.04 -11.15 9.74
CA TYR A 430 -32.30 -10.02 8.86
C TYR A 430 -31.87 -10.32 7.42
N THR A 431 -32.59 -9.77 6.44
CA THR A 431 -32.37 -10.02 5.02
C THR A 431 -31.66 -8.83 4.37
N TYR A 432 -30.52 -9.09 3.72
CA TYR A 432 -29.80 -8.08 2.97
C TYR A 432 -30.52 -7.75 1.64
N THR A 433 -30.82 -6.47 1.41
CA THR A 433 -31.45 -5.95 0.18
C THR A 433 -31.02 -4.51 -0.09
N ALA A 434 -31.07 -4.06 -1.35
CA ALA A 434 -30.74 -2.68 -1.74
C ALA A 434 -31.91 -1.68 -1.55
N GLN A 435 -32.86 -1.99 -0.67
CA GLN A 435 -34.04 -1.18 -0.40
C GLN A 435 -33.73 -0.13 0.67
N ARG A 436 -34.01 1.15 0.37
CA ARG A 436 -33.92 2.27 1.32
C ARG A 436 -35.27 2.43 2.03
N LEU A 437 -35.24 2.50 3.36
CA LEU A 437 -36.41 2.78 4.20
C LEU A 437 -36.70 4.30 4.23
N SER A 438 -37.98 4.67 4.30
CA SER A 438 -38.43 6.07 4.27
C SER A 438 -38.81 6.64 5.66
N GLY A 439 -38.78 7.97 5.76
CA GLY A 439 -39.07 8.71 6.99
C GLY A 439 -37.99 8.57 8.07
N GLU A 440 -38.33 9.03 9.27
CA GLU A 440 -37.44 9.05 10.44
C GLU A 440 -37.30 7.67 11.10
N ASN A 441 -36.37 7.54 12.06
CA ASN A 441 -36.12 6.32 12.86
C ASN A 441 -35.88 5.06 12.00
N GLN A 442 -35.20 5.22 10.87
CA GLN A 442 -34.95 4.15 9.89
C GLN A 442 -34.25 2.92 10.51
N LEU A 443 -33.45 3.10 11.57
CA LEU A 443 -32.81 2.00 12.30
C LEU A 443 -33.82 1.12 13.06
N SER A 444 -34.80 1.73 13.74
CA SER A 444 -35.88 1.00 14.43
C SER A 444 -36.75 0.23 13.44
N LYS A 445 -37.15 0.89 12.35
CA LYS A 445 -37.91 0.26 11.25
C LYS A 445 -37.20 -0.97 10.68
N PHE A 446 -35.88 -0.87 10.47
CA PHE A 446 -35.07 -2.00 10.05
C PHE A 446 -35.08 -3.13 11.10
N LEU A 447 -34.94 -2.81 12.39
CA LEU A 447 -34.80 -3.80 13.46
C LEU A 447 -36.12 -4.50 13.85
N PHE A 448 -37.26 -3.82 13.76
CA PHE A 448 -38.53 -4.26 14.34
C PHE A 448 -39.71 -4.38 13.36
N GLU A 449 -39.65 -3.73 12.19
CA GLU A 449 -40.76 -3.70 11.23
C GLU A 449 -40.43 -4.48 9.94
N ASP A 450 -39.43 -4.02 9.18
CA ASP A 450 -39.16 -4.53 7.83
C ASP A 450 -38.18 -5.72 7.82
N PHE A 451 -37.22 -5.75 8.75
CA PHE A 451 -36.15 -6.75 8.85
C PHE A 451 -35.30 -6.88 7.55
N ARG A 452 -35.35 -5.86 6.69
CA ARG A 452 -34.75 -5.80 5.36
C ARG A 452 -34.00 -4.49 5.20
N GLY A 453 -32.74 -4.55 4.77
CA GLY A 453 -31.91 -3.38 4.57
C GLY A 453 -30.56 -3.69 3.92
N ASP A 454 -29.82 -2.65 3.55
CA ASP A 454 -28.49 -2.79 2.97
C ASP A 454 -27.35 -2.75 4.03
N CYS A 455 -26.12 -2.73 3.56
CA CYS A 455 -24.92 -2.74 4.40
C CYS A 455 -24.88 -1.63 5.45
N GLU A 456 -25.51 -0.47 5.21
CA GLU A 456 -25.51 0.64 6.16
C GLU A 456 -26.40 0.36 7.36
N TYR A 457 -27.56 -0.28 7.13
CA TYR A 457 -28.48 -0.69 8.20
C TYR A 457 -27.86 -1.76 9.09
N PHE A 458 -27.31 -2.82 8.48
CA PHE A 458 -26.63 -3.89 9.22
C PHE A 458 -25.41 -3.39 10.00
N ALA A 459 -24.57 -2.54 9.39
CA ALA A 459 -23.39 -2.00 10.06
C ALA A 459 -23.76 -1.01 11.18
N THR A 460 -24.79 -0.17 10.98
CA THR A 460 -25.27 0.75 12.00
C THR A 460 -25.91 0.02 13.18
N ALA A 461 -26.77 -0.98 12.91
CA ALA A 461 -27.34 -1.82 13.95
C ALA A 461 -26.26 -2.48 14.81
N LEU A 462 -25.26 -3.11 14.19
CA LEU A 462 -24.16 -3.73 14.92
C LEU A 462 -23.34 -2.69 15.72
N VAL A 463 -23.02 -1.52 15.17
CA VAL A 463 -22.29 -0.48 15.94
C VAL A 463 -23.07 -0.04 17.16
N ILE A 464 -24.38 0.21 17.03
CA ILE A 464 -25.21 0.67 18.14
C ILE A 464 -25.38 -0.43 19.20
N MET A 465 -25.67 -1.67 18.80
CA MET A 465 -25.72 -2.83 19.72
C MET A 465 -24.40 -3.03 20.47
N LEU A 466 -23.25 -2.91 19.78
CA LEU A 466 -21.94 -2.99 20.42
C LEU A 466 -21.71 -1.87 21.44
N ARG A 467 -22.12 -0.63 21.11
CA ARG A 467 -21.98 0.51 22.04
C ARG A 467 -22.87 0.36 23.27
N ILE A 468 -24.12 -0.10 23.09
CA ILE A 468 -25.02 -0.47 24.21
C ILE A 468 -24.35 -1.54 25.08
N ALA A 469 -23.77 -2.57 24.46
CA ALA A 469 -23.00 -3.60 25.13
C ALA A 469 -21.66 -3.09 25.71
N GLY A 470 -21.35 -1.78 25.66
CA GLY A 470 -20.13 -1.21 26.23
C GLY A 470 -18.84 -1.55 25.47
N ILE A 471 -18.94 -1.80 24.16
CA ILE A 471 -17.83 -2.16 23.26
C ILE A 471 -17.62 -1.02 22.24
N PRO A 472 -16.43 -0.37 22.19
CA PRO A 472 -16.22 0.76 21.29
C PRO A 472 -16.21 0.32 19.83
N ALA A 473 -17.14 0.86 19.06
CA ALA A 473 -17.37 0.49 17.67
C ALA A 473 -17.61 1.72 16.78
N ARG A 474 -17.26 1.60 15.49
CA ARG A 474 -17.40 2.68 14.51
C ARG A 474 -17.88 2.16 13.15
N LEU A 475 -18.70 2.95 12.47
CA LEU A 475 -19.05 2.72 11.08
C LEU A 475 -17.86 3.09 10.19
N VAL A 476 -17.60 2.27 9.18
CA VAL A 476 -16.58 2.51 8.16
C VAL A 476 -17.20 2.36 6.78
N ILE A 477 -16.88 3.27 5.87
CA ILE A 477 -17.24 3.18 4.46
C ILE A 477 -16.01 3.06 3.57
N GLY A 478 -16.24 2.50 2.40
CA GLY A 478 -15.29 2.47 1.31
C GLY A 478 -15.80 1.55 0.22
N PHE A 479 -14.93 0.66 -0.25
CA PHE A 479 -15.30 -0.35 -1.22
C PHE A 479 -14.98 -1.75 -0.69
N SER A 480 -15.83 -2.71 -1.03
CA SER A 480 -15.59 -4.13 -0.82
C SER A 480 -14.50 -4.66 -1.78
N LYS A 481 -14.31 -5.98 -1.81
CA LYS A 481 -13.20 -6.67 -2.50
C LYS A 481 -12.94 -6.30 -3.96
N GLY A 482 -13.91 -5.71 -4.67
CA GLY A 482 -13.85 -5.45 -6.11
C GLY A 482 -13.91 -6.74 -6.93
N ASP A 483 -13.79 -6.59 -8.25
CA ASP A 483 -13.56 -7.72 -9.15
C ASP A 483 -12.05 -8.01 -9.17
N TYR A 484 -11.63 -9.14 -8.60
CA TYR A 484 -10.21 -9.48 -8.43
C TYR A 484 -9.80 -10.62 -9.37
N ASP A 485 -8.92 -10.29 -10.32
CA ASP A 485 -8.27 -11.29 -11.17
C ASP A 485 -6.95 -11.78 -10.52
N PRO A 486 -6.87 -13.05 -10.09
CA PRO A 486 -5.65 -13.63 -9.51
C PRO A 486 -4.50 -13.79 -10.52
N VAL A 487 -4.76 -13.74 -11.83
CA VAL A 487 -3.73 -13.91 -12.88
C VAL A 487 -2.96 -12.60 -13.10
N SER A 488 -3.66 -11.48 -13.33
CA SER A 488 -3.04 -10.16 -13.42
C SER A 488 -2.67 -9.55 -12.06
N ARG A 489 -3.26 -10.07 -10.97
CA ARG A 489 -3.22 -9.52 -9.60
C ARG A 489 -3.79 -8.10 -9.53
N ILE A 490 -4.86 -7.84 -10.29
CA ILE A 490 -5.56 -6.55 -10.31
C ILE A 490 -6.97 -6.73 -9.75
N THR A 491 -7.33 -5.84 -8.81
CA THR A 491 -8.70 -5.56 -8.41
C THR A 491 -9.23 -4.37 -9.21
N ILE A 492 -10.38 -4.55 -9.86
CA ILE A 492 -11.17 -3.48 -10.47
C ILE A 492 -12.21 -3.00 -9.46
N VAL A 493 -12.23 -1.69 -9.18
CA VAL A 493 -13.17 -1.09 -8.23
C VAL A 493 -14.06 -0.08 -8.93
N THR A 494 -15.36 -0.36 -8.89
CA THR A 494 -16.48 0.43 -9.42
C THR A 494 -17.39 0.88 -8.25
N PRO A 495 -18.39 1.76 -8.47
CA PRO A 495 -19.38 2.12 -7.46
C PRO A 495 -20.23 0.96 -6.94
N GLU A 496 -20.39 -0.14 -7.69
CA GLU A 496 -21.18 -1.31 -7.27
C GLU A 496 -20.60 -1.99 -6.01
N TYR A 497 -19.29 -1.83 -5.81
CA TYR A 497 -18.57 -2.34 -4.64
C TYR A 497 -18.63 -1.41 -3.42
N ALA A 498 -19.28 -0.23 -3.50
CA ALA A 498 -19.43 0.67 -2.36
C ALA A 498 -20.04 -0.07 -1.15
N HIS A 499 -19.35 -0.04 -0.01
CA HIS A 499 -19.71 -0.88 1.14
C HIS A 499 -19.55 -0.15 2.47
N ALA A 500 -20.36 -0.54 3.44
CA ALA A 500 -20.29 -0.11 4.83
C ALA A 500 -20.08 -1.33 5.73
N TRP A 501 -19.17 -1.22 6.69
CA TRP A 501 -18.85 -2.28 7.65
C TRP A 501 -18.54 -1.69 9.03
N VAL A 502 -18.34 -2.55 10.02
CA VAL A 502 -18.00 -2.17 11.38
C VAL A 502 -16.52 -2.36 11.65
N GLU A 503 -15.94 -1.45 12.42
CA GLU A 503 -14.69 -1.71 13.11
C GLU A 503 -14.90 -1.67 14.63
N VAL A 504 -14.37 -2.68 15.31
CA VAL A 504 -14.47 -2.89 16.75
C VAL A 504 -13.11 -2.68 17.39
N TYR A 505 -13.03 -1.89 18.45
CA TYR A 505 -11.76 -1.64 19.15
C TYR A 505 -11.47 -2.71 20.18
N PHE A 506 -10.38 -3.45 20.00
CA PHE A 506 -9.83 -4.35 21.01
C PHE A 506 -8.53 -3.74 21.56
N PRO A 507 -8.33 -3.65 22.89
CA PRO A 507 -7.06 -3.21 23.45
C PRO A 507 -5.87 -4.01 22.92
N GLU A 508 -4.70 -3.37 22.86
CA GLU A 508 -3.44 -3.89 22.29
C GLU A 508 -3.43 -4.25 20.79
N VAL A 509 -4.55 -4.62 20.16
CA VAL A 509 -4.61 -4.93 18.71
C VAL A 509 -5.28 -3.80 17.88
N GLY A 510 -5.98 -2.89 18.55
CA GLY A 510 -6.70 -1.76 17.97
C GLY A 510 -7.96 -2.18 17.23
N TRP A 511 -8.33 -1.42 16.20
CA TRP A 511 -9.53 -1.68 15.41
C TRP A 511 -9.43 -2.97 14.59
N LEU A 512 -10.44 -3.84 14.68
CA LEU A 512 -10.63 -5.05 13.88
C LEU A 512 -11.92 -4.96 13.07
N THR A 513 -11.89 -5.42 11.83
CA THR A 513 -13.04 -5.43 10.93
C THR A 513 -14.06 -6.50 11.31
N CYS A 514 -15.32 -6.11 11.43
CA CYS A 514 -16.48 -6.97 11.60
C CYS A 514 -17.51 -6.58 10.53
N ASP A 515 -17.87 -7.52 9.65
CA ASP A 515 -18.78 -7.26 8.53
C ASP A 515 -20.12 -7.99 8.76
N PRO A 516 -21.20 -7.30 9.15
CA PRO A 516 -22.45 -7.94 9.59
C PRO A 516 -23.38 -8.42 8.47
N ILE A 517 -22.92 -8.48 7.21
CA ILE A 517 -23.73 -9.02 6.11
C ILE A 517 -23.43 -10.50 5.82
N PRO A 518 -24.37 -11.26 5.23
CA PRO A 518 -24.08 -12.59 4.70
C PRO A 518 -22.88 -12.58 3.74
N ASN A 519 -21.96 -13.54 3.90
CA ASN A 519 -20.69 -13.61 3.16
C ASN A 519 -19.77 -12.38 3.32
N GLY A 520 -19.93 -11.62 4.40
CA GLY A 520 -19.09 -10.46 4.74
C GLY A 520 -17.59 -10.78 4.84
N VAL A 521 -16.75 -9.78 4.63
CA VAL A 521 -15.29 -9.95 4.62
C VAL A 521 -14.77 -10.27 6.01
N ASN A 522 -13.80 -11.20 6.10
CA ASN A 522 -13.27 -11.76 7.34
C ASN A 522 -14.31 -12.49 8.22
N ALA A 523 -15.42 -13.01 7.68
CA ALA A 523 -16.40 -13.81 8.46
C ALA A 523 -15.77 -14.99 9.24
N GLN A 524 -14.66 -15.55 8.76
CA GLN A 524 -13.88 -16.59 9.46
C GLN A 524 -13.29 -16.12 10.80
N GLN A 525 -13.02 -14.83 10.98
CA GLN A 525 -12.49 -14.25 12.23
C GLN A 525 -13.49 -14.39 13.40
N TRP A 526 -14.78 -14.52 13.08
CA TRP A 526 -15.90 -14.47 14.02
C TRP A 526 -16.72 -15.77 14.02
N SER A 527 -16.25 -16.82 13.34
CA SER A 527 -17.02 -18.03 13.06
C SER A 527 -17.16 -18.99 14.24
N GLU A 528 -16.30 -18.92 15.26
CA GLU A 528 -16.23 -19.93 16.32
C GLU A 528 -17.36 -19.89 17.38
N THR A 529 -17.89 -18.71 17.73
CA THR A 529 -18.86 -18.58 18.83
C THR A 529 -20.27 -19.04 18.42
N PRO A 530 -20.96 -19.92 19.16
CA PRO A 530 -22.38 -20.21 18.91
C PRO A 530 -23.24 -18.94 18.99
N SER A 531 -24.31 -18.86 18.20
CA SER A 531 -25.30 -17.77 18.29
C SER A 531 -26.60 -18.32 18.84
N PRO A 532 -27.26 -17.62 19.79
CA PRO A 532 -28.52 -18.07 20.36
C PRO A 532 -29.61 -18.09 19.30
N GLU A 533 -30.57 -18.99 19.48
CA GLU A 533 -31.79 -19.07 18.68
C GLU A 533 -32.87 -18.23 19.35
N ILE A 534 -32.98 -16.97 18.94
CA ILE A 534 -34.09 -16.09 19.33
C ILE A 534 -35.06 -16.06 18.14
N PRO A 535 -36.25 -16.68 18.24
CA PRO A 535 -37.22 -16.68 17.16
C PRO A 535 -37.64 -15.27 16.74
N LYS A 536 -37.88 -15.07 15.44
CA LYS A 536 -38.35 -13.77 14.92
C LYS A 536 -39.69 -13.32 15.55
N SER A 537 -40.51 -14.27 16.00
CA SER A 537 -41.71 -13.99 16.79
C SER A 537 -41.43 -13.25 18.10
N GLU A 538 -40.30 -13.52 18.77
CA GLU A 538 -39.92 -12.81 20.00
C GLU A 538 -39.39 -11.40 19.73
N ILE A 539 -38.72 -11.17 18.60
CA ILE A 539 -38.33 -9.82 18.16
C ILE A 539 -39.59 -9.00 17.84
N LEU A 540 -40.58 -9.64 17.22
CA LEU A 540 -41.92 -9.07 16.99
C LEU A 540 -42.72 -8.86 18.29
N THR A 541 -42.39 -9.53 19.39
CA THR A 541 -42.97 -9.24 20.72
C THR A 541 -42.41 -7.93 21.27
N LEU A 542 -41.08 -7.77 21.25
CA LEU A 542 -40.43 -6.50 21.62
C LEU A 542 -40.89 -5.32 20.75
N ALA A 543 -41.16 -5.56 19.46
CA ALA A 543 -41.73 -4.56 18.57
C ALA A 543 -43.10 -4.05 19.01
N LYS A 544 -43.92 -4.92 19.66
CA LYS A 544 -45.29 -4.63 20.10
C LYS A 544 -45.40 -3.98 21.48
N GLU A 545 -44.38 -4.10 22.34
CA GLU A 545 -44.36 -3.48 23.68
C GLU A 545 -44.51 -1.95 23.67
N GLU A 546 -44.31 -1.29 22.52
CA GLU A 546 -44.45 0.16 22.33
C GLU A 546 -45.87 0.57 21.85
N ILE A 547 -46.71 -0.38 21.40
CA ILE A 547 -48.02 -0.10 20.78
C ILE A 547 -49.13 -0.03 21.82
N THR A 548 -48.95 -0.64 22.99
CA THR A 548 -49.79 -0.40 24.17
C THR A 548 -49.37 0.91 24.83
N PRO A 549 -50.25 1.92 24.93
CA PRO A 549 -50.08 2.98 25.92
C PRO A 549 -49.93 2.36 27.32
N PRO A 550 -49.40 3.09 28.31
CA PRO A 550 -49.60 2.70 29.70
C PRO A 550 -51.11 2.55 29.91
N GLU A 551 -51.56 1.40 30.43
CA GLU A 551 -52.90 1.34 31.00
C GLU A 551 -52.94 2.42 32.09
N GLU A 552 -53.85 3.38 31.97
CA GLU A 552 -54.21 4.22 33.10
C GLU A 552 -54.65 3.27 34.21
N GLU A 553 -53.91 3.26 35.33
CA GLU A 553 -54.38 2.60 36.55
C GLU A 553 -55.69 3.29 36.93
N LEU A 554 -56.80 2.61 36.58
CA LEU A 554 -58.15 2.99 36.94
C LEU A 554 -58.28 2.90 38.46
N VAL A 555 -57.88 3.98 39.14
CA VAL A 555 -58.21 4.21 40.54
C VAL A 555 -59.74 4.19 40.64
N PRO A 556 -60.33 3.30 41.48
CA PRO A 556 -61.78 3.24 41.63
C PRO A 556 -62.35 4.59 42.12
N PRO A 557 -63.55 4.99 41.70
CA PRO A 557 -64.17 6.22 42.18
C PRO A 557 -64.53 6.07 43.66
N GLU A 558 -63.93 6.91 44.51
CA GLU A 558 -64.29 7.03 45.93
C GLU A 558 -65.63 7.78 46.08
N GLU A 559 -66.45 7.36 47.05
CA GLU A 559 -67.84 7.79 47.18
C GLU A 559 -68.00 9.28 47.57
N ALA A 560 -69.15 9.85 47.23
CA ALA A 560 -69.40 11.28 47.29
C ALA A 560 -69.98 11.79 48.63
N ALA A 561 -69.86 13.11 48.79
CA ALA A 561 -70.68 14.02 49.60
C ALA A 561 -70.29 14.22 51.10
N PRO A 562 -70.63 15.37 51.72
CA PRO A 562 -71.50 16.45 51.22
C PRO A 562 -70.87 17.86 51.14
N GLU A 563 -71.71 18.79 50.67
CA GLU A 563 -71.44 20.20 50.36
C GLU A 563 -71.48 21.12 51.59
N GLU A 564 -70.70 22.21 51.59
CA GLU A 564 -71.01 23.43 52.34
C GLU A 564 -70.93 24.69 51.45
N GLU A 565 -72.09 25.06 50.96
CA GLU A 565 -72.66 26.40 50.76
C GLU A 565 -71.77 27.65 51.05
N VAL A 566 -71.50 28.46 50.00
CA VAL A 566 -71.28 29.92 50.12
C VAL A 566 -71.94 30.63 48.93
N THR A 567 -72.71 31.69 49.20
CA THR A 567 -73.41 32.54 48.20
C THR A 567 -72.85 33.98 48.16
N PRO A 568 -73.13 34.79 47.10
CA PRO A 568 -72.30 35.93 46.64
C PRO A 568 -73.00 37.32 46.93
N PRO A 569 -72.80 38.47 46.21
CA PRO A 569 -71.89 38.86 45.10
C PRO A 569 -71.28 40.31 45.12
N GLN A 570 -70.54 40.66 44.04
CA GLN A 570 -70.23 42.02 43.49
C GLN A 570 -69.36 42.98 44.36
N GLU A 571 -68.67 44.02 43.85
CA GLU A 571 -68.53 44.74 42.55
C GLU A 571 -67.01 45.08 42.37
N GLU A 572 -66.42 45.61 41.28
CA GLU A 572 -66.63 46.90 40.58
C GLU A 572 -65.65 46.97 39.35
N ALA A 573 -65.79 47.93 38.42
CA ALA A 573 -65.06 47.95 37.14
C ALA A 573 -64.27 49.25 36.84
N ALA A 574 -63.17 49.09 36.08
CA ALA A 574 -62.49 49.98 35.11
C ALA A 574 -62.37 51.53 35.32
N PRO A 575 -61.22 52.12 34.90
CA PRO A 575 -61.13 53.50 34.41
C PRO A 575 -60.89 53.59 32.87
N PRO A 576 -61.19 54.75 32.23
CA PRO A 576 -61.29 54.89 30.76
C PRO A 576 -60.13 55.63 30.03
N GLU A 577 -60.34 55.89 28.73
CA GLU A 577 -59.53 56.64 27.72
C GLU A 577 -59.28 58.12 28.12
N GLU A 578 -58.26 58.87 27.65
CA GLU A 578 -58.06 59.58 26.35
C GLU A 578 -56.63 60.27 26.36
N GLU A 579 -56.21 61.16 25.44
CA GLU A 579 -55.80 61.02 24.02
C GLU A 579 -54.96 62.30 23.60
N ILE A 580 -54.41 62.36 22.37
CA ILE A 580 -53.92 63.55 21.62
C ILE A 580 -52.42 63.97 21.78
N THR A 581 -51.92 64.67 20.75
CA THR A 581 -50.55 64.68 20.16
C THR A 581 -49.83 66.07 20.14
N PRO A 582 -49.19 66.52 19.02
CA PRO A 582 -47.73 66.68 18.76
C PRO A 582 -47.25 68.17 18.95
N PRO A 583 -46.07 68.73 18.50
CA PRO A 583 -45.09 68.40 17.42
C PRO A 583 -43.62 68.29 17.97
N GLU A 584 -42.47 68.56 17.30
CA GLU A 584 -42.08 69.18 15.99
C GLU A 584 -40.67 68.73 15.51
N GLU A 585 -40.06 69.39 14.50
CA GLU A 585 -38.74 69.11 13.89
C GLU A 585 -37.65 70.16 14.24
N GLU A 586 -36.35 69.84 14.09
CA GLU A 586 -35.32 70.87 13.78
C GLU A 586 -34.13 70.30 12.96
N LEU A 587 -33.34 71.20 12.33
CA LEU A 587 -32.61 70.97 11.06
C LEU A 587 -31.05 70.97 11.13
N VAL A 588 -30.48 70.44 10.03
CA VAL A 588 -29.06 70.28 9.59
C VAL A 588 -28.47 71.65 9.13
N PRO A 589 -27.13 72.01 9.22
CA PRO A 589 -26.06 71.64 8.23
C PRO A 589 -24.56 71.85 8.68
N PRO A 590 -23.51 71.91 7.80
CA PRO A 590 -23.23 71.25 6.50
C PRO A 590 -21.85 70.54 6.34
N GLU A 591 -21.80 69.63 5.35
CA GLU A 591 -20.81 69.31 4.29
C GLU A 591 -19.43 70.03 4.15
N GLU A 592 -18.36 69.24 3.85
CA GLU A 592 -17.29 69.56 2.87
C GLU A 592 -16.55 68.28 2.38
N ALA A 593 -15.82 68.30 1.25
CA ALA A 593 -15.51 67.08 0.45
C ALA A 593 -14.07 66.95 -0.13
N ALA A 594 -13.67 65.69 -0.40
CA ALA A 594 -12.65 65.25 -1.41
C ALA A 594 -11.15 65.61 -1.12
N PRO A 595 -10.13 65.05 -1.83
CA PRO A 595 -10.18 64.20 -3.04
C PRO A 595 -9.31 62.91 -3.03
N GLU A 596 -9.13 62.35 -4.24
CA GLU A 596 -8.47 61.09 -4.63
C GLU A 596 -6.92 61.11 -4.55
N GLU A 597 -6.32 59.92 -4.37
CA GLU A 597 -5.22 59.37 -5.21
C GLU A 597 -5.17 57.83 -5.10
#